data_AF-A0A969HL03-F1
#
_entry.id   AF-A0A969HL03-F1
#
_cell.length_a   1.000
_cell.length_b   1.000
_cell.length_c   1.000
_cell.angle_alpha   90.00
_cell.angle_beta   90.00
_cell.angle_gamma   90.00
#
_symmetry.space_group_name_H-M   'P 1'
#
loop_
_entity.id
_entity.type
_entity.pdbx_description
1 polymer ?
#
loop_
_entity_poly.entity_id
_entity_poly.type
_entity_poly.pdbx_seq_one_letter_code
_entity_poly.pdbx_strand_id
1 'polypeptide(L)'
;MSVLDILTGDSLEVDQNRDDSQLNRQAADFFKNFPEVVRNARIGIIHNIPISTTMKIFKYFSLNPSFNYTEAWYPQRLNYTYIPQLEAVSVDTIRRFSRVYAYSAAAGLTTRIYGTFNFKKGARLQAIRHTIVPTVSFGYSPDLSGDRVGFFQDLQLNEEGQRQRVSRYLGFDPAAPAGRGAQGWSAFLCKIFLRPRYEAGVIQPRPGR
;
A
#
# COMPACT_ATOMS: atom_id res chain seq x y z
N MET A 1 70.52 15.72 16.18
CA MET A 1 69.52 16.81 16.23
C MET A 1 68.34 16.33 15.40
N SER A 2 67.19 16.12 16.05
CA SER A 2 66.19 15.12 15.67
C SER A 2 65.27 15.56 14.52
N VAL A 3 64.84 14.60 13.68
CA VAL A 3 63.90 14.76 12.55
C VAL A 3 62.43 14.67 13.05
N LEU A 4 62.18 14.95 14.34
CA LEU A 4 60.90 14.69 15.02
C LEU A 4 60.07 15.94 15.36
N ASP A 5 60.49 17.15 14.97
CA ASP A 5 59.75 18.38 15.29
C ASP A 5 58.87 18.92 14.13
N ILE A 6 58.62 18.11 13.09
CA ILE A 6 57.78 18.49 11.94
C ILE A 6 56.31 18.05 12.11
N LEU A 7 55.97 17.31 13.16
CA LEU A 7 54.60 16.87 13.39
C LEU A 7 54.07 17.32 14.74
N THR A 8 52.85 17.86 14.70
CA THR A 8 51.90 18.01 15.82
C THR A 8 51.97 19.36 16.55
N GLY A 9 51.20 20.35 16.09
CA GLY A 9 51.01 21.54 16.92
C GLY A 9 50.01 22.60 16.47
N ASP A 10 49.66 22.75 15.19
CA ASP A 10 49.09 24.05 14.76
C ASP A 10 47.90 24.00 13.78
N SER A 11 47.05 22.96 13.78
CA SER A 11 46.04 22.88 12.71
C SER A 11 44.67 22.26 13.01
N LEU A 12 44.26 22.02 14.27
CA LEU A 12 42.94 21.41 14.52
C LEU A 12 41.99 22.18 15.45
N GLU A 13 42.44 23.26 16.11
CA GLU A 13 41.61 24.01 17.08
C GLU A 13 40.89 25.24 16.49
N VAL A 14 41.38 25.74 15.34
CA VAL A 14 40.84 26.94 14.66
C VAL A 14 39.65 26.60 13.74
N ASP A 15 39.53 25.36 13.26
CA ASP A 15 38.45 24.95 12.36
C ASP A 15 37.17 24.53 13.11
N GLN A 16 37.26 23.86 14.26
CA GLN A 16 36.05 23.47 15.02
C GLN A 16 35.23 24.68 15.49
N ASN A 17 35.87 25.72 16.01
CA ASN A 17 35.18 26.96 16.42
C ASN A 17 34.54 27.71 15.24
N ARG A 18 35.13 27.63 14.05
CA ARG A 18 34.57 28.20 12.82
C ARG A 18 33.38 27.38 12.35
N ASP A 19 33.49 26.06 12.31
CA ASP A 19 32.42 25.15 11.91
C ASP A 19 31.23 25.24 12.86
N ASP A 20 31.44 25.27 14.17
CA ASP A 20 30.37 25.46 15.17
C ASP A 20 29.67 26.80 14.99
N SER A 21 30.43 27.86 14.67
CA SER A 21 29.86 29.18 14.40
C SER A 21 29.08 29.23 13.07
N GLN A 22 29.52 28.50 12.04
CA GLN A 22 28.84 28.37 10.76
C GLN A 22 27.56 27.54 10.89
N LEU A 23 27.61 26.43 11.62
CA LEU A 23 26.47 25.56 11.92
C LEU A 23 25.40 26.31 12.72
N ASN A 24 25.80 27.08 13.75
CA ASN A 24 24.85 27.83 14.56
C ASN A 24 24.20 28.98 13.76
N ARG A 25 24.94 29.62 12.83
CA ARG A 25 24.38 30.62 11.90
C ARG A 25 23.40 29.99 10.91
N GLN A 26 23.78 28.87 10.29
CA GLN A 26 22.90 28.13 9.38
C GLN A 26 21.62 27.65 10.10
N ALA A 27 21.74 27.17 11.34
CA ALA A 27 20.60 26.79 12.16
C ALA A 27 19.69 28.01 12.46
N ALA A 28 20.28 29.14 12.87
CA ALA A 28 19.53 30.37 13.14
C ALA A 28 18.80 30.90 11.89
N ASP A 29 19.46 30.90 10.73
CA ASP A 29 18.87 31.29 9.45
C ASP A 29 17.78 30.32 8.99
N PHE A 30 17.95 29.02 9.23
CA PHE A 30 16.92 28.02 9.01
C PHE A 30 15.69 28.29 9.86
N PHE A 31 15.82 28.45 11.18
CA PHE A 31 14.68 28.68 12.07
C PHE A 31 13.98 30.02 11.80
N LYS A 32 14.73 31.05 11.40
CA LYS A 32 14.18 32.35 10.99
C LYS A 32 13.33 32.23 9.73
N ASN A 33 13.76 31.42 8.76
CA ASN A 33 13.04 31.21 7.49
C ASN A 33 12.06 30.04 7.52
N PHE A 34 12.09 29.22 8.58
CA PHE A 34 11.28 28.01 8.72
C PHE A 34 9.77 28.25 8.49
N PRO A 35 9.14 29.33 9.01
CA PRO A 35 7.73 29.59 8.74
C PRO A 35 7.42 29.80 7.25
N GLU A 36 8.34 30.42 6.50
CA GLU A 36 8.16 30.67 5.06
C GLU A 36 8.43 29.40 4.25
N VAL A 37 9.43 28.61 4.65
CA VAL A 37 9.68 27.28 4.09
C VAL A 37 8.45 26.40 4.26
N VAL A 38 7.88 26.29 5.46
CA VAL A 38 6.68 25.48 5.73
C VAL A 38 5.47 25.97 4.93
N ARG A 39 5.33 27.28 4.76
CA ARG A 39 4.22 27.88 4.00
C ARG A 39 4.27 27.58 2.51
N ASN A 40 5.47 27.49 1.94
CA ASN A 40 5.68 27.18 0.52
C ASN A 40 5.96 25.69 0.27
N ALA A 41 6.21 24.91 1.31
CA ALA A 41 6.43 23.48 1.22
C ALA A 41 5.16 22.73 0.81
N ARG A 42 5.29 21.83 -0.16
CA ARG A 42 4.20 20.97 -0.63
C ARG A 42 4.08 19.72 0.23
N ILE A 43 3.73 19.94 1.50
CA ILE A 43 3.58 18.87 2.48
C ILE A 43 2.13 18.40 2.59
N GLY A 44 1.95 17.13 2.93
CA GLY A 44 0.66 16.55 3.28
C GLY A 44 0.78 15.57 4.44
N ILE A 45 -0.37 15.17 4.97
CA ILE A 45 -0.48 14.17 6.03
C ILE A 45 -1.33 13.03 5.50
N ILE A 46 -0.84 11.79 5.52
CA ILE A 46 -1.64 10.61 5.18
C ILE A 46 -2.02 9.86 6.44
N HIS A 47 -3.28 9.50 6.56
CA HIS A 47 -3.78 8.52 7.52
C HIS A 47 -4.41 7.34 6.81
N ASN A 48 -4.20 6.16 7.39
CA ASN A 48 -4.69 4.89 6.87
C ASN A 48 -5.44 4.16 7.98
N ILE A 49 -6.69 3.79 7.72
CA ILE A 49 -7.57 3.09 8.66
C ILE A 49 -7.91 1.72 8.06
N PRO A 50 -7.08 0.69 8.32
CA PRO A 50 -7.39 -0.67 7.93
C PRO A 50 -8.37 -1.29 8.94
N ILE A 51 -9.55 -1.67 8.47
CA ILE A 51 -10.55 -2.40 9.24
C ILE A 51 -10.66 -3.80 8.64
N SER A 52 -10.41 -4.82 9.45
CA SER A 52 -10.59 -6.21 9.01
C SER A 52 -11.12 -7.04 10.17
N THR A 53 -12.09 -7.91 9.88
CA THR A 53 -12.62 -8.85 10.87
C THR A 53 -12.58 -10.25 10.29
N THR A 54 -12.45 -11.26 11.14
CA THR A 54 -12.65 -12.66 10.76
C THR A 54 -13.75 -13.25 11.62
N MET A 55 -14.81 -13.73 10.99
CA MET A 55 -15.99 -14.29 11.66
C MET A 55 -16.22 -15.72 11.18
N LYS A 56 -16.49 -16.63 12.13
CA LYS A 56 -16.95 -17.98 11.80
C LYS A 56 -18.46 -18.01 11.76
N ILE A 57 -19.02 -18.33 10.61
CA ILE A 57 -20.46 -18.49 10.41
C ILE A 57 -20.77 -19.99 10.34
N PHE A 58 -21.74 -20.43 11.14
CA PHE A 58 -22.23 -21.83 11.17
C PHE A 58 -21.12 -22.90 11.25
N LYS A 59 -20.03 -22.64 11.99
CA LYS A 59 -18.86 -23.52 12.25
C LYS A 59 -18.01 -23.92 11.03
N TYR A 60 -18.52 -23.84 9.82
CA TYR A 60 -17.86 -24.32 8.61
C TYR A 60 -17.39 -23.19 7.68
N PHE A 61 -17.99 -22.00 7.78
CA PHE A 61 -17.66 -20.85 6.97
C PHE A 61 -16.81 -19.85 7.75
N SER A 62 -15.71 -19.41 7.16
CA SER A 62 -14.92 -18.27 7.62
C SER A 62 -15.20 -17.10 6.70
N LEU A 63 -15.91 -16.10 7.21
CA LEU A 63 -16.14 -14.83 6.53
C LEU A 63 -15.11 -13.82 6.99
N ASN A 64 -14.43 -13.20 6.03
CA ASN A 64 -13.31 -12.31 6.25
C ASN A 64 -13.61 -10.98 5.54
N PRO A 65 -14.45 -10.10 6.10
CA PRO A 65 -14.62 -8.75 5.56
C PRO A 65 -13.38 -7.89 5.87
N SER A 66 -12.99 -7.08 4.90
CA SER A 66 -11.99 -6.02 5.05
C SER A 66 -12.45 -4.73 4.38
N PHE A 67 -12.08 -3.62 4.98
CA PHE A 67 -12.33 -2.28 4.49
C PHE A 67 -11.08 -1.45 4.77
N ASN A 68 -10.58 -0.75 3.78
CA ASN A 68 -9.43 0.12 3.90
C ASN A 68 -9.85 1.54 3.52
N TYR A 69 -9.54 2.51 4.38
CA TYR A 69 -9.75 3.92 4.12
C TYR A 69 -8.45 4.67 4.28
N THR A 70 -7.95 5.26 3.20
CA THR A 70 -6.76 6.09 3.18
C THR A 70 -7.17 7.50 2.84
N GLU A 71 -6.77 8.48 3.63
CA GLU A 71 -7.01 9.89 3.32
C GLU A 71 -5.74 10.71 3.52
N ALA A 72 -5.56 11.69 2.65
CA ALA A 72 -4.41 12.58 2.58
C ALA A 72 -4.91 14.02 2.72
N TRP A 73 -4.38 14.74 3.69
CA TRP A 73 -4.67 16.15 3.94
C TRP A 73 -3.56 17.02 3.40
N TYR A 74 -3.96 18.02 2.63
CA TYR A 74 -3.06 19.02 2.07
C TYR A 74 -3.55 20.42 2.45
N PRO A 75 -2.70 21.28 3.03
CA PRO A 75 -3.08 22.64 3.39
C PRO A 75 -3.27 23.55 2.16
N GLN A 76 -2.75 23.11 1.01
CA GLN A 76 -2.80 23.82 -0.27
C GLN A 76 -2.98 22.84 -1.43
N ARG A 77 -3.44 23.35 -2.58
CA ARG A 77 -3.61 22.58 -3.82
C ARG A 77 -3.19 23.41 -5.03
N LEU A 78 -2.79 22.76 -6.11
CA LEU A 78 -2.54 23.44 -7.37
C LEU A 78 -3.86 23.72 -8.10
N ASN A 79 -3.88 24.84 -8.79
CA ASN A 79 -4.92 25.22 -9.72
C ASN A 79 -4.25 25.62 -11.02
N TYR A 80 -4.72 25.03 -12.09
CA TYR A 80 -4.13 25.25 -13.40
C TYR A 80 -5.11 26.07 -14.24
N THR A 81 -4.61 27.11 -14.88
CA THR A 81 -5.39 28.02 -15.72
C THR A 81 -4.71 28.14 -17.07
N TYR A 82 -5.43 27.83 -18.14
CA TYR A 82 -4.95 28.05 -19.50
C TYR A 82 -5.10 29.52 -19.86
N ILE A 83 -4.03 30.14 -20.38
CA ILE A 83 -4.01 31.53 -20.84
C ILE A 83 -3.86 31.50 -22.37
N PRO A 84 -4.95 31.72 -23.14
CA PRO A 84 -4.91 31.63 -24.60
C PRO A 84 -3.90 32.58 -25.25
N GLN A 85 -3.73 33.78 -24.69
CA GLN A 85 -2.86 34.82 -25.24
C GLN A 85 -1.37 34.46 -25.24
N LEU A 86 -0.96 33.51 -24.40
CA LEU A 86 0.43 33.09 -24.21
C LEU A 86 0.66 31.63 -24.61
N GLU A 87 -0.37 30.93 -25.09
CA GLU A 87 -0.36 29.47 -25.34
C GLU A 87 0.28 28.68 -24.18
N ALA A 88 0.00 29.12 -22.95
CA ALA A 88 0.68 28.62 -21.75
C ALA A 88 -0.30 28.27 -20.64
N VAL A 89 0.10 27.29 -19.81
CA VAL A 89 -0.62 26.91 -18.60
C VAL A 89 0.02 27.60 -17.40
N SER A 90 -0.73 28.47 -16.74
CA SER A 90 -0.34 29.04 -15.45
C SER A 90 -0.68 28.09 -14.31
N VAL A 91 0.28 27.86 -13.42
CA VAL A 91 0.12 27.03 -12.22
C VAL A 91 0.08 27.93 -11.00
N ASP A 92 -1.09 28.04 -10.38
CA ASP A 92 -1.28 28.79 -9.14
C ASP A 92 -1.43 27.83 -7.95
N THR A 93 -0.97 28.25 -6.77
CA THR A 93 -1.07 27.47 -5.53
C THR A 93 -2.13 28.08 -4.62
N ILE A 94 -3.28 27.42 -4.54
CA ILE A 94 -4.39 27.86 -3.69
C ILE A 94 -4.17 27.31 -2.28
N ARG A 95 -3.90 28.20 -1.33
CA ARG A 95 -3.75 27.91 0.11
C ARG A 95 -5.10 27.68 0.78
N ARG A 96 -5.78 26.62 0.35
CA ARG A 96 -7.05 26.15 0.94
C ARG A 96 -6.90 24.69 1.32
N PHE A 97 -7.33 24.36 2.54
CA PHE A 97 -7.39 22.99 3.01
C PHE A 97 -8.13 22.10 2.01
N SER A 98 -7.47 21.03 1.60
CA SER A 98 -7.93 20.08 0.61
C SER A 98 -7.63 18.67 1.08
N ARG A 99 -8.53 17.74 0.78
CA ARG A 99 -8.39 16.34 1.18
C ARG A 99 -8.60 15.42 0.00
N VAL A 100 -7.78 14.37 -0.05
CA VAL A 100 -7.89 13.27 -1.02
C VAL A 100 -8.16 12.01 -0.24
N TYR A 101 -9.11 11.20 -0.67
CA TYR A 101 -9.42 9.95 -0.01
C TYR A 101 -9.48 8.83 -1.03
N ALA A 102 -9.16 7.63 -0.59
CA ALA A 102 -9.32 6.38 -1.31
C ALA A 102 -9.90 5.36 -0.34
N TYR A 103 -10.82 4.53 -0.84
CA TYR A 103 -11.38 3.44 -0.05
C TYR A 103 -11.47 2.18 -0.87
N SER A 104 -11.31 1.04 -0.22
CA SER A 104 -11.53 -0.27 -0.83
C SER A 104 -12.20 -1.19 0.17
N ALA A 105 -13.06 -2.06 -0.33
CA ALA A 105 -13.75 -3.08 0.46
C ALA A 105 -13.48 -4.44 -0.16
N ALA A 106 -13.28 -5.45 0.67
CA ALA A 106 -13.24 -6.83 0.22
C ALA A 106 -13.95 -7.74 1.21
N ALA A 107 -14.43 -8.88 0.72
CA ALA A 107 -14.99 -9.93 1.53
C ALA A 107 -14.53 -11.28 0.99
N GLY A 108 -13.94 -12.10 1.86
CA GLY A 108 -13.56 -13.47 1.55
C GLY A 108 -14.43 -14.46 2.32
N LEU A 109 -14.95 -15.47 1.63
CA LEU A 109 -15.61 -16.63 2.23
C LEU A 109 -14.75 -17.87 2.00
N THR A 110 -14.38 -18.55 3.08
CA THR A 110 -13.64 -19.81 3.03
C THR A 110 -14.42 -20.90 3.73
N THR A 111 -14.62 -22.05 3.09
CA THR A 111 -15.18 -23.25 3.73
C THR A 111 -14.10 -24.31 3.82
N ARG A 112 -14.19 -25.21 4.81
CA ARG A 112 -13.35 -26.43 4.82
C ARG A 112 -14.25 -27.66 4.91
N ILE A 113 -14.25 -28.44 3.84
CA ILE A 113 -15.06 -29.66 3.71
C ILE A 113 -14.11 -30.85 3.81
N TYR A 114 -14.42 -31.77 4.73
CA TYR A 114 -13.73 -33.05 4.85
C TYR A 114 -14.63 -34.16 4.31
N GLY A 115 -14.10 -35.00 3.43
CA GLY A 115 -14.77 -36.23 3.02
C GLY A 115 -13.85 -37.42 3.17
N THR A 116 -14.42 -38.56 3.59
CA THR A 116 -13.70 -39.82 3.75
C THR A 116 -14.42 -40.88 2.94
N PHE A 117 -13.75 -41.44 1.93
CA PHE A 117 -14.27 -42.56 1.15
C PHE A 117 -13.68 -43.85 1.71
N ASN A 118 -14.53 -44.73 2.24
CA ASN A 118 -14.14 -46.03 2.77
C ASN A 118 -14.28 -47.09 1.67
N PHE A 119 -13.23 -47.87 1.42
CA PHE A 119 -13.29 -48.99 0.50
C PHE A 119 -13.83 -50.25 1.21
N LYS A 120 -14.34 -51.22 0.44
CA LYS A 120 -14.89 -52.47 0.99
C LYS A 120 -13.85 -53.24 1.81
N LYS A 121 -14.29 -53.96 2.84
CA LYS A 121 -13.45 -54.87 3.64
C LYS A 121 -12.74 -55.87 2.69
N GLY A 122 -11.41 -55.84 2.66
CA GLY A 122 -10.56 -56.66 1.78
C GLY A 122 -9.76 -55.89 0.72
N ALA A 123 -9.96 -54.58 0.56
CA ALA A 123 -9.12 -53.75 -0.31
C ALA A 123 -7.79 -53.37 0.39
N ARG A 124 -6.66 -53.37 -0.35
CA ARG A 124 -5.33 -52.91 0.12
C ARG A 124 -5.33 -51.46 0.65
N LEU A 125 -6.34 -50.67 0.27
CA LEU A 125 -6.52 -49.28 0.62
C LEU A 125 -7.76 -49.17 1.50
N GLN A 126 -7.61 -48.72 2.75
CA GLN A 126 -8.71 -48.72 3.74
C GLN A 126 -9.66 -47.54 3.52
N ALA A 127 -9.08 -46.34 3.41
CA ALA A 127 -9.84 -45.12 3.19
C ALA A 127 -8.97 -44.05 2.52
N ILE A 128 -9.61 -43.21 1.71
CA ILE A 128 -9.04 -41.96 1.25
C ILE A 128 -9.78 -40.83 1.97
N ARG A 129 -9.01 -40.01 2.69
CA ARG A 129 -9.50 -38.70 3.18
C ARG A 129 -9.13 -37.62 2.16
N HIS A 130 -10.12 -36.87 1.71
CA HIS A 130 -9.95 -35.65 0.94
C HIS A 130 -10.37 -34.44 1.77
N THR A 131 -9.65 -33.34 1.61
CA THR A 131 -10.01 -32.02 2.17
C THR A 131 -10.16 -31.05 1.01
N ILE A 132 -11.31 -30.38 0.93
CA ILE A 132 -11.63 -29.37 -0.07
C ILE A 132 -11.78 -28.04 0.66
N VAL A 133 -11.05 -27.03 0.21
CA VAL A 133 -11.12 -25.68 0.75
C VAL A 133 -11.58 -24.75 -0.36
N PRO A 134 -12.91 -24.61 -0.58
CA PRO A 134 -13.40 -23.63 -1.52
C PRO A 134 -13.25 -22.23 -0.92
N THR A 135 -12.81 -21.30 -1.75
CA THR A 135 -12.56 -19.90 -1.43
C THR A 135 -13.22 -19.01 -2.48
N VAL A 136 -14.04 -18.07 -2.02
CA VAL A 136 -14.68 -17.06 -2.86
C VAL A 136 -14.30 -15.71 -2.29
N SER A 137 -13.74 -14.83 -3.10
CA SER A 137 -13.41 -13.46 -2.70
C SER A 137 -14.02 -12.44 -3.65
N PHE A 138 -14.56 -11.39 -3.05
CA PHE A 138 -15.03 -10.20 -3.73
C PHE A 138 -14.21 -9.00 -3.29
N GLY A 139 -13.76 -8.19 -4.25
CA GLY A 139 -13.10 -6.92 -4.00
C GLY A 139 -13.77 -5.79 -4.77
N TYR A 140 -13.92 -4.65 -4.11
CA TYR A 140 -14.46 -3.42 -4.66
C TYR A 140 -13.52 -2.25 -4.33
N SER A 141 -13.03 -1.58 -5.37
CA SER A 141 -12.27 -0.35 -5.29
C SER A 141 -12.81 0.60 -6.37
N PRO A 142 -13.49 1.70 -6.02
CA PRO A 142 -13.99 2.64 -7.00
C PRO A 142 -12.86 3.42 -7.67
N ASP A 143 -13.14 3.91 -8.87
CA ASP A 143 -12.30 4.89 -9.53
C ASP A 143 -12.60 6.29 -9.00
N LEU A 144 -11.59 6.95 -8.43
CA LEU A 144 -11.72 8.31 -7.88
C LEU A 144 -11.04 9.35 -8.77
N SER A 145 -10.69 8.99 -10.00
CA SER A 145 -10.09 9.90 -10.99
C SER A 145 -11.10 10.81 -11.71
N GLY A 146 -12.40 10.64 -11.44
CA GLY A 146 -13.48 11.43 -12.05
C GLY A 146 -13.62 12.86 -11.52
N ASP A 147 -14.22 13.73 -12.32
CA ASP A 147 -14.37 15.17 -12.01
C ASP A 147 -15.23 15.45 -10.78
N ARG A 148 -16.12 14.52 -10.43
CA ARG A 148 -16.98 14.58 -9.24
C ARG A 148 -16.20 14.65 -7.93
N VAL A 149 -15.00 14.07 -7.90
CA VAL A 149 -14.16 13.98 -6.69
C VAL A 149 -13.17 15.15 -6.62
N GLY A 150 -12.85 15.78 -7.75
CA GLY A 150 -12.06 17.00 -7.81
C GLY A 150 -10.56 16.82 -7.51
N PHE A 151 -10.05 15.59 -7.50
CA PHE A 151 -8.62 15.31 -7.30
C PHE A 151 -7.78 15.66 -8.53
N PHE A 152 -8.38 15.55 -9.70
CA PHE A 152 -7.80 15.87 -10.99
C PHE A 152 -8.46 17.11 -11.60
N GLN A 153 -7.79 17.71 -12.56
CA GLN A 153 -8.31 18.82 -13.36
C GLN A 153 -8.02 18.53 -14.83
N ASP A 154 -9.01 18.73 -15.69
CA ASP A 154 -8.80 18.71 -17.13
C ASP A 154 -8.22 20.05 -17.57
N LEU A 155 -7.08 19.99 -18.25
CA LEU A 155 -6.41 21.14 -18.81
C LEU A 155 -6.44 21.15 -20.31
N GLN A 156 -6.84 22.29 -20.86
CA GLN A 156 -6.64 22.57 -22.26
C GLN A 156 -5.17 22.94 -22.46
N LEU A 157 -4.48 22.22 -23.33
CA LEU A 157 -3.08 22.46 -23.65
C LEU A 157 -2.93 23.49 -24.77
N ASN A 158 -3.86 23.48 -25.73
CA ASN A 158 -3.81 24.30 -26.94
C ASN A 158 -5.21 24.89 -27.25
N GLU A 159 -5.28 25.90 -28.12
CA GLU A 159 -6.53 26.46 -28.64
C GLU A 159 -7.39 25.44 -29.43
N GLU A 160 -6.76 24.37 -29.92
CA GLU A 160 -7.40 23.22 -30.60
C GLU A 160 -8.25 22.35 -29.65
N GLY A 161 -8.26 22.66 -28.35
CA GLY A 161 -9.11 21.99 -27.36
C GLY A 161 -8.59 20.63 -26.89
N GLN A 162 -7.32 20.31 -27.14
CA GLN A 162 -6.69 19.10 -26.59
C GLN A 162 -6.68 19.16 -25.05
N ARG A 163 -7.32 18.18 -24.42
CA ARG A 163 -7.44 18.11 -22.95
C ARG A 163 -6.52 17.06 -22.36
N GLN A 164 -5.71 17.44 -21.38
CA GLN A 164 -4.92 16.53 -20.55
C GLN A 164 -5.39 16.60 -19.10
N ARG A 165 -5.63 15.43 -18.51
CA ARG A 165 -5.97 15.32 -17.09
C ARG A 165 -4.71 15.36 -16.23
N VAL A 166 -4.64 16.32 -15.32
CA VAL A 166 -3.52 16.47 -14.39
C VAL A 166 -3.98 16.40 -12.93
N SER A 167 -3.07 15.96 -12.06
CA SER A 167 -3.34 15.93 -10.61
C SER A 167 -3.19 17.32 -10.01
N ARG A 168 -4.13 17.73 -9.16
CA ARG A 168 -4.03 18.99 -8.39
C ARG A 168 -3.01 18.94 -7.25
N TYR A 169 -2.38 17.78 -7.03
CA TYR A 169 -1.41 17.53 -5.97
C TYR A 169 -0.05 17.10 -6.53
N LEU A 170 0.29 17.53 -7.75
CA LEU A 170 1.56 17.20 -8.39
C LEU A 170 2.74 17.77 -7.59
N GLY A 171 3.68 16.89 -7.21
CA GLY A 171 4.86 17.26 -6.42
C GLY A 171 4.56 17.56 -4.95
N PHE A 172 3.40 17.15 -4.43
CA PHE A 172 3.14 17.10 -3.00
C PHE A 172 3.69 15.80 -2.42
N ASP A 173 4.31 15.90 -1.24
CA ASP A 173 4.81 14.79 -0.46
C ASP A 173 4.03 14.69 0.85
N PRO A 174 3.40 13.55 1.16
CA PRO A 174 3.31 12.34 0.35
C PRO A 174 2.39 12.48 -0.86
N ALA A 175 2.65 11.66 -1.88
CA ALA A 175 1.87 11.64 -3.11
C ALA A 175 0.39 11.30 -2.82
N ALA A 176 -0.51 11.95 -3.55
CA ALA A 176 -1.94 11.75 -3.37
C ALA A 176 -2.34 10.28 -3.65
N PRO A 177 -3.17 9.67 -2.79
CA PRO A 177 -3.67 8.33 -3.04
C PRO A 177 -4.57 8.35 -4.28
N ALA A 178 -4.09 7.78 -5.38
CA ALA A 178 -4.86 7.61 -6.60
C ALA A 178 -5.56 6.25 -6.56
N GLY A 179 -6.85 6.25 -6.21
CA GLY A 179 -7.69 5.07 -6.36
C GLY A 179 -7.96 4.82 -7.84
N ARG A 180 -7.18 3.93 -8.48
CA ARG A 180 -7.56 3.37 -9.78
C ARG A 180 -8.70 2.38 -9.54
N GLY A 181 -9.80 2.54 -10.27
CA GLY A 181 -10.94 1.64 -10.15
C GLY A 181 -10.54 0.20 -10.45
N ALA A 182 -10.84 -0.70 -9.53
CA ALA A 182 -10.67 -2.13 -9.69
C ALA A 182 -11.83 -2.85 -8.98
N GLN A 183 -12.63 -3.57 -9.75
CA GLN A 183 -13.67 -4.46 -9.24
C GLN A 183 -13.37 -5.88 -9.73
N GLY A 184 -13.41 -6.84 -8.82
CA GLY A 184 -12.99 -8.19 -9.15
C GLY A 184 -13.64 -9.22 -8.24
N TRP A 185 -14.12 -10.29 -8.86
CA TRP A 185 -14.46 -11.52 -8.17
C TRP A 185 -13.40 -12.55 -8.53
N SER A 186 -12.81 -13.18 -7.54
CA SER A 186 -11.83 -14.25 -7.74
C SER A 186 -12.29 -15.50 -7.00
N ALA A 187 -12.28 -16.62 -7.72
CA ALA A 187 -12.57 -17.94 -7.21
C ALA A 187 -11.44 -18.88 -7.69
N PHE A 188 -10.48 -19.15 -6.80
CA PHE A 188 -9.32 -20.02 -7.00
C PHE A 188 -9.01 -20.64 -5.62
N LEU A 189 -8.53 -21.86 -5.38
CA LEU A 189 -8.22 -23.06 -6.16
C LEU A 189 -8.51 -24.23 -5.19
N CYS A 190 -9.12 -25.32 -5.63
CA CYS A 190 -9.37 -26.48 -4.77
C CYS A 190 -8.04 -27.14 -4.38
N LYS A 191 -7.52 -26.88 -3.17
CA LYS A 191 -6.32 -27.56 -2.65
C LYS A 191 -6.73 -28.92 -2.08
N ILE A 192 -6.70 -29.94 -2.94
CA ILE A 192 -7.04 -31.32 -2.57
C ILE A 192 -5.83 -31.95 -1.86
N PHE A 193 -5.97 -32.25 -0.58
CA PHE A 193 -5.00 -33.06 0.16
C PHE A 193 -5.53 -34.48 0.34
N LEU A 194 -4.86 -35.46 -0.27
CA LEU A 194 -5.20 -36.89 -0.17
C LEU A 194 -4.28 -37.55 0.86
N ARG A 195 -4.85 -38.21 1.87
CA ARG A 195 -4.09 -39.11 2.75
C ARG A 195 -4.58 -40.55 2.56
N PRO A 196 -3.83 -41.42 1.89
CA PRO A 196 -4.14 -42.85 1.85
C PRO A 196 -3.82 -43.49 3.21
N ARG A 197 -4.70 -44.37 3.69
CA ARG A 197 -4.44 -45.23 4.86
C ARG A 197 -4.28 -46.67 4.38
N TYR A 198 -3.09 -47.25 4.60
CA TYR A 198 -2.77 -48.64 4.29
C TYR A 198 -2.95 -49.52 5.54
N GLU A 199 -3.43 -50.75 5.34
CA GLU A 199 -3.27 -51.81 6.34
C GLU A 199 -1.88 -52.43 6.15
N ALA A 200 -1.07 -52.43 7.21
CA ALA A 200 0.07 -53.33 7.28
C ALA A 200 -0.50 -54.74 7.48
N GLY A 201 -0.63 -55.51 6.40
CA GLY A 201 -0.97 -56.92 6.47
C GLY A 201 0.14 -57.65 7.24
N VAL A 202 -0.08 -57.88 8.53
CA VAL A 202 0.74 -58.80 9.31
C VAL A 202 0.40 -60.20 8.82
N ILE A 203 1.22 -60.71 7.89
CA ILE A 203 1.24 -62.14 7.56
C ILE A 203 1.83 -62.82 8.79
N GLN A 204 0.98 -63.25 9.73
CA GLN A 204 1.45 -64.18 10.74
C GLN A 204 1.81 -65.49 10.02
N PRO A 205 3.04 -66.02 10.16
CA PRO A 205 3.35 -67.33 9.60
C PRO A 205 2.45 -68.36 10.28
N ARG A 206 1.70 -69.13 9.47
CA ARG A 206 1.00 -70.32 9.99
C ARG A 206 2.06 -71.28 10.53
N PRO A 207 2.03 -71.68 11.81
CA PRO A 207 2.84 -72.80 12.25
C PRO A 207 2.36 -74.05 11.49
N GLY A 208 3.31 -74.69 10.82
CA GLY A 208 3.10 -75.96 10.12
C GLY A 208 2.59 -77.04 11.08
N ARG A 209 1.82 -77.97 10.50
CA ARG A 209 1.46 -79.24 11.12
C ARG A 209 2.70 -80.03 11.50
#